data_AF-A0A376D8K2-F1
#
_entry.id   AF-A0A376D8K2-F1
#
_cell.length_a   1.000
_cell.length_b   1.000
_cell.length_c   1.000
_cell.angle_alpha   90.00
_cell.angle_beta   90.00
_cell.angle_gamma   90.00
#
_symmetry.space_group_name_H-M   'P 1'
#
loop_
_entity.id
_entity.type
_entity.pdbx_description
1 polymer ?
#
loop_
_entity_poly.entity_id
_entity_poly.type
_entity_poly.pdbx_seq_one_letter_code
_entity_poly.pdbx_strand_id
1 'polypeptide(L)'
;MVTSVGPFQDEQFNQLANYVFGHCDALILRESVSLDLMKRSNITTAKVEHGVDTAWLVDHHTEDFTASYAVQHWLDVAAQQKTVAITLRELAPFDKRLGTTQQAYEKAFAGVVNRILDEGYQVIALSTCTGHRQL
;
A
#
# COMPACT_ATOMS: atom_id res chain seq x y z
N MET A 1 16.16 -9.48 0.14
CA MET A 1 14.94 -8.72 0.51
C MET A 1 14.42 -8.05 -0.76
N VAL A 2 13.16 -8.27 -1.11
CA VAL A 2 12.54 -7.59 -2.26
C VAL A 2 11.78 -6.38 -1.74
N THR A 3 12.13 -5.17 -2.21
CA THR A 3 11.57 -3.95 -1.62
C THR A 3 11.48 -2.81 -2.61
N SER A 4 10.65 -1.82 -2.27
CA SER A 4 10.71 -0.47 -2.82
C SER A 4 11.73 0.35 -2.00
N VAL A 5 12.47 1.28 -2.63
CA VAL A 5 13.44 2.15 -1.94
C VAL A 5 13.30 3.62 -2.34
N GLY A 6 13.64 4.50 -1.40
CA GLY A 6 13.52 5.95 -1.52
C GLY A 6 12.54 6.54 -0.50
N PRO A 7 12.26 7.85 -0.56
CA PRO A 7 12.83 8.84 -1.49
C PRO A 7 14.29 9.23 -1.14
N PHE A 8 15.07 9.61 -2.15
CA PHE A 8 16.50 9.98 -2.03
C PHE A 8 16.71 11.49 -2.22
N GLN A 9 16.04 12.29 -1.38
CA GLN A 9 16.00 13.76 -1.51
C GLN A 9 17.07 14.49 -0.69
N ASP A 10 17.65 13.81 0.31
CA ASP A 10 18.61 14.39 1.25
C ASP A 10 19.96 13.68 1.11
N GLU A 11 21.03 14.47 1.03
CA GLU A 11 22.37 13.98 0.73
C GLU A 11 22.94 13.09 1.84
N GLN A 12 22.62 13.36 3.11
CA GLN A 12 23.07 12.52 4.23
C GLN A 12 22.39 11.15 4.18
N PHE A 13 21.09 11.11 3.87
CA PHE A 13 20.37 9.86 3.65
C PHE A 13 20.93 9.09 2.44
N ASN A 14 21.33 9.79 1.37
CA ASN A 14 21.91 9.16 0.19
C ASN A 14 23.29 8.53 0.49
N GLN A 15 24.11 9.17 1.33
CA GLN A 15 25.38 8.59 1.78
C GLN A 15 25.15 7.32 2.60
N LEU A 16 24.20 7.34 3.54
CA LEU A 16 23.84 6.17 4.32
C LEU A 16 23.29 5.04 3.44
N ALA A 17 22.42 5.36 2.48
CA ALA A 17 21.87 4.39 1.54
C ALA A 17 22.99 3.73 0.71
N ASN A 18 23.94 4.52 0.20
CA ASN A 18 25.11 4.00 -0.52
C ASN A 18 25.97 3.08 0.35
N TYR A 19 26.21 3.47 1.61
CA TYR A 19 26.93 2.63 2.55
C TYR A 19 26.22 1.29 2.77
N VAL A 20 24.94 1.31 3.12
CA VAL A 20 24.16 0.09 3.41
C VAL A 20 24.07 -0.80 2.16
N PHE A 21 23.68 -0.25 1.01
CA PHE A 21 23.50 -1.03 -0.22
C PHE A 21 24.83 -1.56 -0.78
N GLY A 22 25.95 -0.86 -0.56
CA GLY A 22 27.28 -1.35 -0.91
C GLY A 22 27.68 -2.62 -0.14
N HIS A 23 27.24 -2.75 1.12
CA HIS A 23 27.52 -3.89 1.99
C HIS A 23 26.54 -5.07 1.82
N CYS A 24 25.42 -4.89 1.13
CA CYS A 24 24.55 -6.00 0.78
C CYS A 24 25.18 -6.88 -0.31
N ASP A 25 24.87 -8.18 -0.32
CA ASP A 25 25.28 -9.08 -1.41
C ASP A 25 24.45 -8.85 -2.68
N ALA A 26 23.15 -8.58 -2.51
CA ALA A 26 22.23 -8.20 -3.57
C ALA A 26 21.09 -7.32 -3.01
N LEU A 27 20.60 -6.38 -3.84
CA LEU A 27 19.43 -5.55 -3.57
C LEU A 27 18.37 -5.85 -4.62
N ILE A 28 17.29 -6.54 -4.24
CA ILE A 28 16.23 -6.92 -5.17
C ILE A 28 15.12 -5.88 -5.12
N LEU A 29 14.83 -5.24 -6.25
CA LEU A 29 13.81 -4.21 -6.36
C LEU A 29 12.53 -4.77 -6.97
N ARG A 30 11.39 -4.44 -6.37
CA ARG A 30 10.06 -4.88 -6.82
C ARG A 30 9.55 -4.10 -8.04
N GLU A 31 10.00 -2.86 -8.23
CA GLU A 31 9.54 -2.01 -9.34
C GLU A 31 10.65 -1.14 -9.92
N SER A 32 10.51 -0.76 -11.19
CA SER A 32 11.49 0.05 -11.92
C SER A 32 11.65 1.47 -11.38
N VAL A 33 10.59 2.04 -10.78
CA VAL A 33 10.61 3.39 -10.21
C VAL A 33 11.70 3.54 -9.15
N SER A 34 11.90 2.53 -8.30
CA SER A 34 12.95 2.52 -7.29
C SER A 34 14.35 2.58 -7.92
N LEU A 35 14.58 1.83 -9.00
CA LEU A 35 15.86 1.85 -9.73
C LEU A 35 16.12 3.23 -10.36
N ASP A 36 15.09 3.84 -10.94
CA ASP A 36 15.23 5.16 -11.55
C ASP A 36 15.54 6.25 -10.51
N LEU A 37 14.95 6.16 -9.31
CA LEU A 37 15.29 7.03 -8.20
C LEU A 37 16.75 6.86 -7.77
N MET A 38 17.25 5.63 -7.68
CA MET A 38 18.65 5.36 -7.35
C MET A 38 19.61 5.98 -8.38
N LYS A 39 19.35 5.80 -9.67
CA LYS A 39 20.16 6.38 -10.75
C LYS A 39 20.20 7.91 -10.69
N ARG A 40 19.05 8.56 -10.45
CA ARG A 40 18.94 10.03 -10.38
C ARG A 40 19.64 10.61 -9.16
N SER A 41 19.68 9.87 -8.05
CA SER A 41 20.27 10.32 -6.79
C SER A 41 21.70 9.80 -6.55
N ASN A 42 22.37 9.32 -7.60
CA ASN A 42 23.74 8.79 -7.56
C ASN A 42 23.92 7.70 -6.47
N ILE A 43 22.91 6.86 -6.30
CA ILE A 43 22.97 5.67 -5.46
C ILE A 43 23.50 4.50 -6.29
N THR A 44 24.42 3.72 -5.71
CA THR A 44 25.02 2.56 -6.36
C THR A 44 23.96 1.54 -6.77
N THR A 45 24.03 1.10 -8.03
CA THR A 45 23.12 0.09 -8.61
C THR A 45 23.86 -1.21 -8.96
N ALA A 46 25.13 -1.34 -8.57
CA ALA A 46 26.01 -2.42 -9.01
C ALA A 46 25.52 -3.83 -8.63
N LYS A 47 24.76 -3.94 -7.52
CA LYS A 47 24.23 -5.20 -6.99
C LYS A 47 22.70 -5.24 -7.03
N VAL A 48 22.09 -4.45 -7.92
CA VAL A 48 20.63 -4.37 -8.05
C VAL A 48 20.11 -5.44 -8.99
N GLU A 49 19.12 -6.20 -8.53
CA GLU A 49 18.37 -7.17 -9.30
C GLU A 49 16.89 -6.79 -9.35
N HIS A 50 16.21 -7.16 -10.43
CA HIS A 50 14.75 -7.00 -10.54
C HIS A 50 14.04 -8.25 -10.03
N GLY A 51 13.10 -8.07 -9.11
CA GLY A 51 12.24 -9.12 -8.60
C GLY A 51 10.76 -8.78 -8.73
N VAL A 52 9.92 -9.74 -8.38
CA VAL A 52 8.46 -9.57 -8.27
C VAL A 52 8.07 -9.32 -6.82
N ASP A 53 6.87 -8.77 -6.59
CA ASP A 53 6.33 -8.69 -5.24
C ASP A 53 6.27 -10.08 -4.60
N THR A 54 6.83 -10.23 -3.40
CA THR A 54 6.82 -11.51 -2.67
C THR A 54 5.41 -11.92 -2.28
N ALA A 55 4.42 -11.02 -2.29
CA ALA A 55 3.01 -11.36 -2.15
C ALA A 55 2.55 -12.38 -3.21
N TRP A 56 3.18 -12.42 -4.39
CA TRP A 56 2.90 -13.43 -5.42
C TRP A 56 3.37 -14.84 -5.05
N LEU A 57 4.24 -14.97 -4.05
CA LEU A 57 4.70 -16.26 -3.54
C LEU A 57 3.77 -16.84 -2.47
N VAL A 58 2.72 -16.10 -2.07
CA VAL A 58 1.74 -16.58 -1.10
C VAL A 58 0.71 -17.44 -1.82
N ASP A 59 0.64 -18.72 -1.43
CA ASP A 59 -0.34 -19.65 -1.99
C ASP A 59 -1.77 -19.18 -1.72
N HIS A 60 -2.62 -19.33 -2.73
CA HIS A 60 -4.03 -18.98 -2.63
C HIS A 60 -4.77 -20.12 -1.95
N HIS A 61 -5.02 -20.00 -0.65
CA HIS A 61 -5.80 -20.98 0.12
C HIS A 61 -7.32 -20.82 -0.05
N THR A 62 -7.81 -20.64 -1.28
CA THR A 62 -9.26 -20.47 -1.51
C THR A 62 -10.07 -21.72 -1.17
N GLU A 63 -9.48 -22.91 -1.29
CA GLU A 63 -10.18 -24.19 -1.05
C GLU A 63 -10.23 -24.56 0.43
N ASP A 64 -9.22 -24.18 1.22
CA ASP A 64 -9.09 -24.55 2.64
C ASP A 64 -9.42 -23.39 3.61
N PHE A 65 -9.91 -22.26 3.09
CA PHE A 65 -10.26 -21.10 3.90
C PHE A 65 -11.48 -21.39 4.78
N THR A 66 -11.27 -21.50 6.09
CA THR A 66 -12.34 -21.56 7.08
C THR A 66 -12.52 -20.19 7.74
N ALA A 67 -13.62 -19.51 7.42
CA ALA A 67 -13.93 -18.20 7.98
C ALA A 67 -14.18 -18.31 9.51
N SER A 68 -13.62 -17.38 10.28
CA SER A 68 -14.04 -17.20 11.67
C SER A 68 -15.47 -16.65 11.74
N TYR A 69 -16.14 -16.77 12.88
CA TYR A 69 -17.51 -16.26 13.07
C TYR A 69 -17.67 -14.80 12.60
N ALA A 70 -16.73 -13.92 12.96
CA ALA A 70 -16.77 -12.51 12.57
C ALA A 70 -16.63 -12.32 11.06
N VAL A 71 -15.74 -13.08 10.42
CA VAL A 71 -15.57 -13.01 8.96
C VAL A 71 -16.81 -13.55 8.27
N GLN A 72 -17.35 -14.67 8.72
CA GLN A 72 -18.57 -15.25 8.16
C GLN A 72 -19.75 -14.28 8.24
N HIS A 73 -19.93 -13.60 9.39
CA HIS A 73 -20.97 -12.59 9.53
C HIS A 73 -20.86 -11.48 8.47
N TRP A 74 -19.67 -10.94 8.22
CA TRP A 74 -19.49 -9.90 7.20
C TRP A 74 -19.63 -10.42 5.77
N LEU A 75 -19.26 -11.68 5.51
CA LEU A 75 -19.54 -12.35 4.24
C LEU A 75 -21.04 -12.48 4.01
N ASP A 76 -21.80 -12.89 5.04
CA ASP A 76 -23.26 -13.01 4.97
C ASP A 76 -23.92 -11.65 4.74
N VAL A 77 -23.46 -10.60 5.42
CA VAL A 77 -23.92 -9.21 5.19
C VAL A 77 -23.64 -8.76 3.76
N ALA A 78 -22.42 -8.98 3.27
CA ALA A 78 -22.02 -8.59 1.92
C ALA A 78 -22.80 -9.36 0.83
N ALA A 79 -23.28 -10.57 1.12
CA ALA A 79 -24.05 -11.39 0.20
C ALA A 79 -25.53 -10.95 0.05
N GLN A 80 -26.07 -10.14 0.98
CA GLN A 80 -27.47 -9.71 0.96
C GLN A 80 -27.80 -8.74 -0.19
N GLN A 81 -26.80 -7.99 -0.66
CA GLN A 81 -26.96 -6.99 -1.72
C GLN A 81 -25.63 -6.76 -2.44
N LYS A 82 -25.65 -6.05 -3.58
CA LYS A 82 -24.41 -5.74 -4.30
C LYS A 82 -23.53 -4.84 -3.44
N THR A 83 -22.31 -5.28 -3.15
CA THR A 83 -21.46 -4.65 -2.14
C THR A 83 -20.12 -4.20 -2.72
N VAL A 84 -19.71 -2.99 -2.37
CA VAL A 84 -18.39 -2.42 -2.64
C VAL A 84 -17.61 -2.34 -1.33
N ALA A 85 -16.51 -3.08 -1.25
CA ALA A 85 -15.57 -2.96 -0.14
C ALA A 85 -14.60 -1.79 -0.41
N ILE A 86 -14.41 -0.90 0.57
CA ILE A 86 -13.47 0.22 0.47
C ILE A 86 -12.42 0.14 1.58
N THR A 87 -11.18 0.49 1.24
CA THR A 87 -10.09 0.64 2.20
C THR A 87 -9.44 2.00 1.95
N LEU A 88 -9.37 2.82 2.99
CA LEU A 88 -8.79 4.17 2.91
C LEU A 88 -7.59 4.27 3.82
N ARG A 89 -6.63 5.11 3.43
CA ARG A 89 -5.49 5.48 4.26
C ARG A 89 -5.57 6.95 4.60
N GLU A 90 -4.99 7.33 5.73
CA GLU A 90 -4.67 8.73 5.99
C GLU A 90 -3.81 9.26 4.84
N LEU A 91 -4.12 10.47 4.37
CA LEU A 91 -3.44 11.04 3.22
C LEU A 91 -2.03 11.51 3.59
N ALA A 92 -1.79 11.90 4.84
CA ALA A 92 -0.49 12.35 5.28
C ALA A 92 0.59 11.27 5.09
N PRO A 93 1.80 11.62 4.60
CA PRO A 93 2.28 12.97 4.24
C PRO A 93 2.10 13.32 2.74
N PHE A 94 1.28 12.57 2.00
CA PHE A 94 1.07 12.78 0.55
C PHE A 94 0.21 14.02 0.25
N ASP A 95 -0.51 14.53 1.23
CA ASP A 95 -1.29 15.77 1.17
C ASP A 95 -0.44 16.93 0.61
N LYS A 96 0.80 17.08 1.09
CA LYS A 96 1.75 18.10 0.62
C LYS A 96 2.12 17.95 -0.85
N ARG A 97 2.29 16.70 -1.31
CA ARG A 97 2.64 16.40 -2.71
C ARG A 97 1.48 16.59 -3.65
N LEU A 98 0.26 16.31 -3.19
CA LEU A 98 -0.97 16.44 -3.96
C LEU A 98 -1.58 17.84 -3.91
N GLY A 99 -1.07 18.72 -3.05
CA GLY A 99 -1.58 20.08 -2.90
C GLY A 99 -3.02 20.12 -2.37
N THR A 100 -3.37 19.18 -1.49
CA THR A 100 -4.72 19.07 -0.91
C THR A 100 -4.65 18.92 0.61
N THR A 101 -5.79 18.96 1.29
CA THR A 101 -5.87 18.73 2.75
C THR A 101 -6.51 17.37 3.04
N GLN A 102 -6.22 16.81 4.21
CA GLN A 102 -6.88 15.59 4.71
C GLN A 102 -8.42 15.72 4.64
N GLN A 103 -8.95 16.86 5.08
CA GLN A 103 -10.38 17.13 5.08
C GLN A 103 -10.97 17.17 3.65
N ALA A 104 -10.27 17.78 2.70
CA ALA A 104 -10.73 17.85 1.31
C ALA A 104 -10.74 16.46 0.66
N TYR A 105 -9.71 15.65 0.96
CA TYR A 105 -9.62 14.25 0.56
C TYR A 105 -10.79 13.43 1.13
N GLU A 106 -11.02 13.48 2.43
CA GLU A 106 -12.12 12.76 3.09
C GLU A 106 -13.48 13.17 2.54
N LYS A 107 -13.70 14.48 2.31
CA LYS A 107 -14.94 14.98 1.70
C LYS A 107 -15.14 14.44 0.29
N ALA A 108 -14.09 14.35 -0.51
CA ALA A 108 -14.17 13.77 -1.85
C ALA A 108 -14.54 12.28 -1.79
N PHE A 109 -13.94 11.52 -0.88
CA PHE A 109 -14.27 10.10 -0.68
C PHE A 109 -15.69 9.90 -0.14
N ALA A 110 -16.17 10.74 0.77
CA ALA A 110 -17.56 10.73 1.21
C ALA A 110 -18.52 10.95 0.03
N GLY A 111 -18.18 11.83 -0.91
CA GLY A 111 -18.94 12.02 -2.15
C GLY A 111 -19.00 10.76 -3.02
N VAL A 112 -17.87 10.04 -3.14
CA VAL A 112 -17.82 8.75 -3.87
C VAL A 112 -18.70 7.70 -3.18
N VAL A 113 -18.61 7.58 -1.86
CA VAL A 113 -19.43 6.64 -1.07
C VAL A 113 -20.91 6.93 -1.25
N ASN A 114 -21.32 8.19 -1.12
CA ASN A 114 -22.72 8.57 -1.29
C ASN A 114 -23.24 8.20 -2.67
N ARG A 115 -22.46 8.44 -3.73
CA ARG A 115 -22.86 8.05 -5.09
C ARG A 115 -23.03 6.53 -5.24
N ILE A 116 -22.16 5.73 -4.63
CA ILE A 116 -22.29 4.26 -4.65
C ILE A 116 -23.56 3.82 -3.93
N LEU A 117 -23.87 4.44 -2.79
CA LEU A 117 -25.10 4.19 -2.05
C LEU A 117 -26.34 4.61 -2.87
N ASP A 118 -26.29 5.76 -3.54
CA ASP A 118 -27.37 6.28 -4.39
C ASP A 118 -27.63 5.37 -5.62
N GLU A 119 -26.60 4.68 -6.12
CA GLU A 119 -26.71 3.67 -7.18
C GLU A 119 -27.27 2.33 -6.67
N GLY A 120 -27.59 2.22 -5.37
CA GLY A 120 -28.23 1.05 -4.76
C GLY A 120 -27.24 -0.03 -4.31
N TYR A 121 -25.96 0.29 -4.19
CA TYR A 121 -24.95 -0.64 -3.65
C TYR A 121 -24.75 -0.43 -2.14
N GLN A 122 -24.35 -1.49 -1.45
CA GLN A 122 -23.79 -1.39 -0.10
C GLN A 122 -22.34 -0.95 -0.17
N VAL A 123 -21.90 -0.21 0.85
CA VAL A 123 -20.49 0.08 1.07
C VAL A 123 -20.05 -0.53 2.40
N ILE A 124 -19.01 -1.36 2.38
CA ILE A 124 -18.33 -1.87 3.58
C ILE A 124 -16.95 -1.24 3.66
N ALA A 125 -16.70 -0.46 4.71
CA ALA A 125 -15.39 0.12 4.96
C ALA A 125 -14.53 -0.84 5.80
N LEU A 126 -13.34 -1.17 5.29
CA LEU A 126 -12.37 -2.07 5.90
C LEU A 126 -11.05 -1.33 6.13
N SER A 127 -10.35 -1.68 7.22
CA SER A 127 -8.98 -1.21 7.46
C SER A 127 -8.01 -2.37 7.30
N THR A 128 -7.02 -2.21 6.42
CA THR A 128 -5.97 -3.22 6.18
C THR A 128 -4.77 -3.06 7.13
N CYS A 129 -4.80 -2.06 8.01
CA CYS A 129 -3.68 -1.67 8.86
C CYS A 129 -4.16 -1.34 10.29
N THR A 130 -4.75 -2.30 11.00
CA THR A 130 -4.88 -2.23 12.47
C THR A 130 -3.97 -3.25 13.14
N GLY A 131 -2.67 -3.16 12.84
CA GLY A 131 -1.67 -3.51 13.84
C GLY A 131 -1.72 -2.45 14.94
N HIS A 132 -2.37 -2.76 16.06
CA HIS A 132 -2.43 -1.98 17.30
C HIS A 132 -2.04 -0.49 17.20
N ARG A 133 -3.04 0.38 17.00
CA ARG A 133 -3.02 1.72 17.58
C ARG A 133 -4.44 2.14 17.91
N GLN A 134 -4.85 1.86 19.14
CA GLN A 134 -5.98 2.53 19.78
C GLN A 134 -5.73 4.04 19.73
N LEU A 135 -6.72 4.78 19.26
CA LEU A 135 -7.16 6.04 19.87
C LEU A 135 -8.69 5.99 19.92
#